data_AF-A0A1V5QJ81-F1
#
_entry.id   AF-A0A1V5QJ81-F1
#
_cell.length_a   1.000
_cell.length_b   1.000
_cell.length_c   1.000
_cell.angle_alpha   90.00
_cell.angle_beta   90.00
_cell.angle_gamma   90.00
#
_symmetry.space_group_name_H-M   'P 1'
#
loop_
_entity.id
_entity.type
_entity.pdbx_description
1 polymer ?
#
loop_
_entity_poly.entity_id
_entity_poly.type
_entity_poly.pdbx_seq_one_letter_code
_entity_poly.pdbx_strand_id
1 'polypeptide(L)'
;MRHDGPSTFWAYGGDYGDFPNDDNFNCNGLVQSDRRLTPQFAEMRHCYQPVAVEAVDVSRGLFLIRNRHLFTNLSGFDARWTYEENGEVVAQGRLKALDVPPQGSHTVELPLSMVRRPAYAARVSTWNFTFATTRASVWAEKGHVVARDQIVVPADPQPAPFANVAGRAAVRLDESETAVTAEGDGFSVRIGKASGVIESWKVDGVEQLLTPLVPDFWRAPTDNDRGNGMAARHAVWREAAARREVRGVTVRREVDGNWRVLVSLAYPAAGETVGTLIYTFTNAGQIRVAFQLEPKGKEVPALPRIGMTAQIPASYDRVTWLGRGPHENYADRRDSAFFGRYDLPADEFFFPYVEPQETGNRTEVFWTAFTDAAGKGIRVWGDPKLNFSVLPFTTEELETRKHPWELSSCGNLVLRLDFGQMGLAGEDSWGARPWPEHQLPAGRVYQYGFVLEPFRGI
;
A
#
# COMPACT_ATOMS: atom_id res chain seq x y z
N MET A 1 -18.11 -34.22 -2.49
CA MET A 1 -18.23 -33.56 -3.80
C MET A 1 -18.30 -32.06 -3.59
N ARG A 2 -17.20 -31.37 -3.83
CA ARG A 2 -17.14 -29.93 -4.12
C ARG A 2 -16.19 -29.81 -5.30
N HIS A 3 -16.73 -29.97 -6.50
CA HIS A 3 -15.98 -29.86 -7.76
C HIS A 3 -16.57 -28.73 -8.59
N ASP A 4 -16.55 -27.53 -8.02
CA ASP A 4 -16.83 -26.29 -8.76
C ASP A 4 -15.58 -25.40 -8.77
N GLY A 5 -14.42 -25.95 -8.39
CA GLY A 5 -13.11 -25.31 -8.48
C GLY A 5 -12.39 -25.62 -9.80
N PRO A 6 -11.30 -24.90 -10.14
CA PRO A 6 -10.44 -25.22 -11.26
C PRO A 6 -10.05 -26.70 -11.26
N SER A 7 -9.92 -27.30 -12.46
CA SER A 7 -9.59 -28.72 -12.62
C SER A 7 -8.19 -29.10 -12.10
N THR A 8 -7.38 -28.12 -11.73
CA THR A 8 -5.99 -28.27 -11.29
C THR A 8 -5.67 -27.27 -10.18
N PHE A 9 -4.97 -27.73 -9.13
CA PHE A 9 -4.41 -26.89 -8.06
C PHE A 9 -3.03 -27.40 -7.65
N TRP A 10 -2.25 -26.58 -6.94
CA TRP A 10 -0.96 -26.98 -6.38
C TRP A 10 -1.16 -27.67 -5.04
N ALA A 11 -1.10 -29.01 -5.06
CA ALA A 11 -1.18 -29.81 -3.85
C ALA A 11 0.14 -29.79 -3.06
N TYR A 12 0.05 -29.96 -1.74
CA TYR A 12 1.18 -30.12 -0.82
C TYR A 12 0.90 -31.26 0.20
N GLY A 13 1.72 -31.38 1.25
CA GLY A 13 1.62 -32.49 2.22
C GLY A 13 0.22 -32.63 2.82
N GLY A 14 -0.30 -33.85 2.85
CA GLY A 14 -1.64 -34.16 3.35
C GLY A 14 -2.75 -34.21 2.29
N ASP A 15 -2.60 -33.54 1.14
CA ASP A 15 -3.61 -33.54 0.07
C ASP A 15 -3.79 -34.91 -0.61
N TYR A 16 -2.81 -35.81 -0.46
CA TYR A 16 -2.87 -37.19 -0.97
C TYR A 16 -3.26 -38.21 0.12
N GLY A 17 -3.64 -37.75 1.31
CA GLY A 17 -3.95 -38.62 2.45
C GLY A 17 -2.71 -39.21 3.14
N ASP A 18 -1.52 -38.67 2.86
CA ASP A 18 -0.26 -39.03 3.48
C ASP A 18 -0.19 -38.59 4.95
N PHE A 19 0.31 -39.49 5.82
CA PHE A 19 0.47 -39.25 7.25
C PHE A 19 1.66 -40.05 7.85
N PRO A 20 2.54 -39.43 8.66
CA PRO A 20 2.59 -38.00 8.96
C PRO A 20 2.99 -37.17 7.73
N ASN A 21 2.66 -35.87 7.75
CA ASN A 21 3.08 -34.90 6.74
C ASN A 21 3.40 -33.55 7.44
N ASP A 22 4.09 -32.67 6.71
CA ASP A 22 4.50 -31.34 7.18
C ASP A 22 3.79 -30.21 6.41
N ASP A 23 2.52 -30.42 6.01
CA ASP A 23 1.65 -29.40 5.39
C ASP A 23 2.34 -28.71 4.17
N ASN A 24 2.24 -27.39 4.06
CA ASN A 24 2.83 -26.56 3.01
C ASN A 24 4.35 -26.29 3.17
N PHE A 25 5.06 -26.96 4.10
CA PHE A 25 6.48 -26.67 4.35
C PHE A 25 7.40 -26.97 3.15
N ASN A 26 6.92 -27.69 2.15
CA ASN A 26 7.58 -27.91 0.86
C ASN A 26 7.41 -26.74 -0.15
N CYS A 27 6.63 -25.70 0.17
CA CYS A 27 6.29 -24.59 -0.73
C CYS A 27 7.13 -23.33 -0.48
N ASN A 28 8.45 -23.37 -0.72
CA ASN A 28 9.38 -22.28 -0.34
C ASN A 28 9.99 -21.50 -1.52
N GLY A 29 9.36 -21.54 -2.70
CA GLY A 29 9.96 -21.05 -3.95
C GLY A 29 9.89 -19.53 -4.16
N LEU A 30 10.89 -18.96 -4.85
CA LEU A 30 10.80 -17.62 -5.48
C LEU A 30 9.94 -17.62 -6.76
N VAL A 31 9.57 -18.81 -7.23
CA VAL A 31 8.71 -19.04 -8.39
C VAL A 31 7.72 -20.16 -8.03
N GLN A 32 6.52 -20.12 -8.59
CA GLN A 32 5.56 -21.22 -8.46
C GLN A 32 5.99 -22.44 -9.28
N SER A 33 5.29 -23.56 -9.09
CA SER A 33 5.55 -24.83 -9.76
C SER A 33 5.51 -24.76 -11.29
N ASP A 34 4.77 -23.82 -11.87
CA ASP A 34 4.71 -23.51 -13.31
C ASP A 34 5.72 -22.44 -13.78
N ARG A 35 6.61 -22.00 -12.90
CA ARG A 35 7.62 -20.94 -13.09
C ARG A 35 7.03 -19.53 -13.18
N ARG A 36 5.76 -19.32 -12.81
CA ARG A 36 5.23 -17.99 -12.52
C ARG A 36 6.05 -17.35 -11.41
N LEU A 37 6.58 -16.16 -11.64
CA LEU A 37 7.38 -15.43 -10.66
C LEU A 37 6.50 -15.00 -9.49
N THR A 38 6.99 -15.17 -8.25
CA THR A 38 6.34 -14.55 -7.09
C THR A 38 6.75 -13.09 -6.97
N PRO A 39 5.98 -12.25 -6.25
CA PRO A 39 6.33 -10.83 -6.09
C PRO A 39 7.71 -10.60 -5.45
N GLN A 40 8.18 -11.53 -4.61
CA GLN A 40 9.51 -11.43 -3.99
C GLN A 40 10.67 -11.63 -4.98
N PHE A 41 10.41 -12.21 -6.15
CA PHE A 41 11.42 -12.36 -7.20
C PHE A 41 11.91 -11.00 -7.71
N ALA A 42 11.03 -9.99 -7.75
CA ALA A 42 11.40 -8.63 -8.12
C ALA A 42 12.41 -8.02 -7.15
N GLU A 43 12.24 -8.28 -5.84
CA GLU A 43 13.16 -7.83 -4.80
C GLU A 43 14.53 -8.50 -4.95
N MET A 44 14.55 -9.83 -5.10
CA MET A 44 15.79 -10.58 -5.33
C MET A 44 16.54 -10.04 -6.56
N ARG A 45 15.82 -9.82 -7.68
CA ARG A 45 16.40 -9.28 -8.91
C ARG A 45 17.04 -7.91 -8.67
N HIS A 46 16.39 -7.03 -7.92
CA HIS A 46 16.93 -5.71 -7.62
C HIS A 46 18.14 -5.78 -6.68
N CYS A 47 18.05 -6.54 -5.58
CA CYS A 47 19.16 -6.70 -4.64
C CYS A 47 20.40 -7.33 -5.27
N TYR A 48 20.22 -8.26 -6.22
CA TYR A 48 21.31 -8.99 -6.87
C TYR A 48 21.81 -8.32 -8.16
N GLN A 49 21.23 -7.19 -8.56
CA GLN A 49 21.60 -6.57 -9.83
C GLN A 49 23.07 -6.11 -9.82
N PRO A 50 23.77 -6.22 -10.96
CA PRO A 50 25.23 -6.03 -11.00
C PRO A 50 25.64 -4.57 -11.20
N VAL A 51 24.70 -3.63 -11.28
CA VAL A 51 24.95 -2.19 -11.41
C VAL A 51 24.12 -1.46 -10.37
N ALA A 52 24.73 -0.59 -9.59
CA ALA A 52 24.03 0.25 -8.61
C ALA A 52 24.26 1.72 -8.91
N VAL A 53 23.27 2.54 -8.57
CA VAL A 53 23.34 4.00 -8.67
C VAL A 53 23.14 4.58 -7.27
N GLU A 54 24.06 5.45 -6.86
CA GLU A 54 23.98 6.15 -5.58
C GLU A 54 23.85 7.65 -5.81
N ALA A 55 23.05 8.33 -5.00
CA ALA A 55 23.01 9.78 -4.98
C ALA A 55 24.29 10.33 -4.35
N VAL A 56 25.04 11.17 -5.09
CA VAL A 56 26.15 11.94 -4.53
C VAL A 56 25.65 13.33 -4.12
N ASP A 57 24.99 14.02 -5.06
CA ASP A 57 24.30 15.28 -4.82
C ASP A 57 23.18 15.44 -5.85
N VAL A 58 21.96 15.07 -5.45
CA VAL A 58 20.78 15.16 -6.33
C VAL A 58 20.50 16.60 -6.74
N SER A 59 20.81 17.58 -5.89
CA SER A 59 20.57 19.00 -6.15
C SER A 59 21.50 19.57 -7.24
N ARG A 60 22.60 18.87 -7.51
CA ARG A 60 23.57 19.12 -8.58
C ARG A 60 23.48 18.11 -9.74
N GLY A 61 22.56 17.15 -9.67
CA GLY A 61 22.43 16.09 -10.68
C GLY A 61 23.60 15.10 -10.70
N LEU A 62 24.27 14.88 -9.56
CA LEU A 62 25.44 14.01 -9.44
C LEU A 62 25.06 12.64 -8.89
N PHE A 63 25.34 11.60 -9.68
CA PHE A 63 25.04 10.21 -9.35
C PHE A 63 26.28 9.33 -9.56
N LEU A 64 26.58 8.47 -8.59
CA LEU A 64 27.68 7.52 -8.66
C LEU A 64 27.17 6.18 -9.20
N ILE A 65 27.65 5.78 -10.37
CA ILE A 65 27.38 4.48 -10.95
C ILE A 65 28.47 3.52 -10.49
N ARG A 66 28.10 2.41 -9.85
CA ARG A 66 29.00 1.34 -9.43
C ARG A 66 28.83 0.09 -10.26
N ASN A 67 29.94 -0.42 -10.75
CA ASN A 67 29.99 -1.71 -11.42
C ASN A 67 30.29 -2.82 -10.41
N ARG A 68 29.29 -3.64 -10.08
CA ARG A 68 29.43 -4.79 -9.17
C ARG A 68 29.84 -6.08 -9.91
N HIS A 69 30.01 -6.06 -11.24
CA HIS A 69 30.58 -7.19 -11.94
C HIS A 69 32.05 -7.42 -11.56
N LEU A 70 32.48 -8.68 -11.59
CA LEU A 70 33.88 -9.07 -11.34
C LEU A 70 34.75 -9.04 -12.60
N PHE A 71 34.16 -9.25 -13.79
CA PHE A 71 34.90 -9.39 -15.05
C PHE A 71 34.30 -8.62 -16.24
N THR A 72 33.14 -7.98 -16.06
CA THR A 72 32.42 -7.28 -17.13
C THR A 72 32.55 -5.77 -16.97
N ASN A 73 32.99 -5.07 -18.01
CA ASN A 73 32.99 -3.61 -18.05
C ASN A 73 31.59 -3.08 -18.43
N LEU A 74 31.20 -1.90 -17.92
CA LEU A 74 29.88 -1.33 -18.22
C LEU A 74 29.69 -0.81 -19.66
N SER A 75 30.77 -0.72 -20.45
CA SER A 75 30.72 -0.29 -21.85
C SER A 75 29.90 -1.24 -22.75
N GLY A 76 29.63 -2.46 -22.29
CA GLY A 76 28.77 -3.43 -22.96
C GLY A 76 27.25 -3.20 -22.78
N PHE A 77 26.82 -2.21 -22.00
CA PHE A 77 25.41 -1.96 -21.69
C PHE A 77 24.92 -0.63 -22.27
N ASP A 78 23.65 -0.61 -22.71
CA ASP A 78 22.91 0.62 -23.02
C ASP A 78 22.36 1.18 -21.72
N ALA A 79 22.91 2.32 -21.28
CA ALA A 79 22.54 2.95 -20.03
C ALA A 79 21.68 4.19 -20.30
N ARG A 80 20.47 4.21 -19.75
CA ARG A 80 19.49 5.28 -19.95
C ARG A 80 18.97 5.81 -18.63
N TRP A 81 18.50 7.05 -18.67
CA TRP A 81 17.84 7.69 -17.54
C TRP A 81 16.54 8.35 -17.94
N THR A 82 15.59 8.40 -17.00
CA THR A 82 14.40 9.26 -17.04
C THR A 82 14.36 10.13 -15.78
N TYR A 83 13.87 11.35 -15.91
CA TYR A 83 13.44 12.18 -14.81
C TYR A 83 11.91 12.27 -14.87
N GLU A 84 11.26 11.83 -13.80
CA GLU A 84 9.80 11.76 -13.71
C GLU A 84 9.29 12.67 -12.59
N GLU A 85 8.14 13.30 -12.83
CA GLU A 85 7.36 14.02 -11.83
C GLU A 85 5.99 13.37 -11.75
N ASN A 86 5.58 12.92 -10.55
CA ASN A 86 4.36 12.16 -10.34
C ASN A 86 4.21 10.94 -11.28
N GLY A 87 5.33 10.30 -11.66
CA GLY A 87 5.36 9.17 -12.60
C GLY A 87 5.23 9.54 -14.07
N GLU A 88 5.14 10.83 -14.42
CA GLU A 88 5.14 11.31 -15.80
C GLU A 88 6.55 11.71 -16.22
N VAL A 89 7.01 11.27 -17.39
CA VAL A 89 8.36 11.55 -17.89
C VAL A 89 8.47 13.02 -18.31
N VAL A 90 9.30 13.78 -17.60
CA VAL A 90 9.59 15.19 -17.90
C VAL A 90 10.84 15.32 -18.77
N ALA A 91 11.85 14.49 -18.52
CA ALA A 91 13.08 14.45 -19.29
C ALA A 91 13.62 13.03 -19.37
N GLN A 92 14.37 12.72 -20.42
CA GLN A 92 15.02 11.42 -20.58
C GLN A 92 16.26 11.55 -21.46
N GLY A 93 17.16 10.59 -21.33
CA GLY A 93 18.36 10.56 -22.14
C GLY A 93 19.14 9.26 -22.03
N ARG A 94 20.24 9.21 -22.79
CA ARG A 94 21.26 8.17 -22.65
C ARG A 94 22.42 8.72 -21.84
N LEU A 95 23.00 7.89 -20.99
CA LEU A 95 24.30 8.18 -20.42
C LEU A 95 25.36 8.05 -21.53
N LYS A 96 26.43 8.85 -21.44
CA LYS A 96 27.61 8.65 -22.30
C LYS A 96 28.16 7.25 -22.05
N ALA A 97 28.92 6.73 -23.02
CA ALA A 97 29.53 5.40 -22.90
C ALA A 97 30.24 5.24 -21.54
N LEU A 98 29.78 4.27 -20.76
CA LEU A 98 30.25 4.01 -19.40
C LEU A 98 31.44 3.06 -19.44
N ASP A 99 32.65 3.59 -19.64
CA ASP A 99 33.87 2.81 -19.45
C ASP A 99 34.18 2.68 -17.96
N VAL A 100 33.41 1.83 -17.29
CA VAL A 100 33.55 1.54 -15.86
C VAL A 100 34.06 0.10 -15.72
N PRO A 101 35.34 -0.10 -15.33
CA PRO A 101 35.91 -1.43 -15.20
C PRO A 101 35.18 -2.22 -14.11
N PRO A 102 35.35 -3.56 -14.09
CA PRO A 102 34.82 -4.39 -13.01
C PRO A 102 35.23 -3.86 -11.63
N GLN A 103 34.30 -3.89 -10.67
CA GLN A 103 34.47 -3.31 -9.32
C GLN A 103 34.74 -1.78 -9.30
N GLY A 104 34.72 -1.11 -10.44
CA GLY A 104 34.93 0.32 -10.58
C GLY A 104 33.68 1.15 -10.31
N SER A 105 33.85 2.48 -10.31
CA SER A 105 32.75 3.42 -10.23
C SER A 105 33.02 4.69 -11.04
N HIS A 106 31.96 5.37 -11.44
CA HIS A 106 32.03 6.62 -12.20
C HIS A 106 30.89 7.55 -11.80
N THR A 107 31.21 8.80 -11.51
CA THR A 107 30.19 9.83 -11.23
C THR A 107 29.73 10.45 -12.54
N VAL A 108 28.42 10.41 -12.78
CA VAL A 108 27.79 11.11 -13.90
C VAL A 108 27.11 12.38 -13.41
N GLU A 109 27.15 13.41 -14.24
CA GLU A 109 26.44 14.67 -14.05
C GLU A 109 25.31 14.76 -15.08
N LEU A 110 24.08 14.89 -14.61
CA LEU A 110 22.89 15.05 -15.44
C LEU A 110 22.43 16.52 -15.43
N PRO A 111 22.06 17.08 -16.59
CA PRO A 111 21.76 18.49 -16.71
C PRO A 111 20.48 18.86 -15.97
N LEU A 112 20.62 19.68 -14.93
CA LEU A 112 19.48 20.21 -14.16
C LEU A 112 18.65 21.24 -14.92
N SER A 113 19.17 21.83 -16.00
CA SER A 113 18.39 22.75 -16.85
C SER A 113 17.16 22.09 -17.47
N MET A 114 17.16 20.75 -17.56
CA MET A 114 16.02 19.93 -17.99
C MET A 114 15.00 19.70 -16.86
N VAL A 115 15.42 19.86 -15.61
CA VAL A 115 14.61 19.75 -14.40
C VAL A 115 14.24 21.17 -13.99
N ARG A 116 13.12 21.67 -14.52
CA ARG A 116 12.51 22.85 -13.91
C ARG A 116 12.24 22.49 -12.46
N ARG A 117 12.59 23.35 -11.51
CA ARG A 117 12.03 23.26 -10.16
C ARG A 117 10.64 23.92 -10.21
N PRO A 118 9.53 23.23 -10.45
CA PRO A 118 8.29 23.79 -9.98
C PRO A 118 8.38 23.73 -8.46
N ALA A 119 8.56 24.90 -7.85
CA ALA A 119 8.18 25.07 -6.48
C ALA A 119 6.73 24.52 -6.35
N TYR A 120 6.54 23.43 -5.59
CA TYR A 120 5.25 22.92 -5.09
C TYR A 120 4.34 22.06 -6.01
N ALA A 121 4.71 21.65 -7.23
CA ALA A 121 3.75 20.91 -8.09
C ALA A 121 3.77 19.38 -7.98
N ALA A 122 4.94 18.75 -7.81
CA ALA A 122 5.07 17.30 -7.78
C ALA A 122 5.08 16.75 -6.35
N ARG A 123 4.36 15.65 -6.11
CA ARG A 123 4.40 14.90 -4.83
C ARG A 123 5.63 14.01 -4.73
N VAL A 124 6.13 13.55 -5.87
CA VAL A 124 7.37 12.80 -5.97
C VAL A 124 8.05 13.12 -7.30
N SER A 125 9.36 13.32 -7.24
CA SER A 125 10.22 13.41 -8.42
C SER A 125 11.31 12.36 -8.31
N THR A 126 11.61 11.68 -9.42
CA THR A 126 12.55 10.55 -9.43
C THR A 126 13.50 10.63 -10.62
N TRP A 127 14.74 10.24 -10.40
CA TRP A 127 15.68 9.86 -11.45
C TRP A 127 15.70 8.34 -11.55
N ASN A 128 15.25 7.80 -12.67
CA ASN A 128 15.29 6.37 -12.93
C ASN A 128 16.46 6.05 -13.85
N PHE A 129 17.12 4.92 -13.61
CA PHE A 129 18.25 4.44 -14.40
C PHE A 129 17.97 3.02 -14.88
N THR A 130 18.34 2.72 -16.11
CA THR A 130 18.22 1.38 -16.70
C THR A 130 19.52 1.01 -17.40
N PHE A 131 19.96 -0.24 -17.23
CA PHE A 131 21.14 -0.79 -17.89
C PHE A 131 20.73 -2.06 -18.63
N ALA A 132 20.81 -2.04 -19.96
CA ALA A 132 20.33 -3.11 -20.81
C ALA A 132 21.43 -3.71 -21.69
N THR A 133 21.33 -5.00 -22.01
CA THR A 133 22.28 -5.67 -22.90
C THR A 133 22.27 -5.04 -24.30
N THR A 134 23.44 -4.77 -24.88
CA THR A 134 23.56 -4.23 -26.25
C THR A 134 23.50 -5.31 -27.33
N ARG A 135 23.68 -6.59 -26.94
CA ARG A 135 23.67 -7.78 -27.78
C ARG A 135 22.91 -8.92 -27.12
N ALA A 136 22.41 -9.85 -27.92
CA ALA A 136 21.84 -11.10 -27.42
C ALA A 136 22.95 -12.03 -26.89
N SER A 137 22.56 -12.93 -25.99
CA SER A 137 23.37 -13.99 -25.40
C SER A 137 22.56 -15.29 -25.32
N VAL A 138 23.16 -16.37 -24.82
CA VAL A 138 22.48 -17.66 -24.64
C VAL A 138 21.32 -17.62 -23.63
N TRP A 139 21.25 -16.60 -22.76
CA TRP A 139 20.27 -16.51 -21.67
C TRP A 139 19.37 -15.28 -21.76
N ALA A 140 19.68 -14.32 -22.64
CA ALA A 140 18.90 -13.10 -22.77
C ALA A 140 19.01 -12.50 -24.17
N GLU A 141 17.91 -11.93 -24.63
CA GLU A 141 17.85 -11.13 -25.83
C GLU A 141 18.61 -9.80 -25.69
N LYS A 142 18.89 -9.16 -26.83
CA LYS A 142 19.32 -7.76 -26.86
C LYS A 142 18.25 -6.89 -26.20
N GLY A 143 18.67 -5.95 -25.35
CA GLY A 143 17.77 -5.04 -24.64
C GLY A 143 17.25 -5.60 -23.31
N HIS A 144 17.69 -6.79 -22.90
CA HIS A 144 17.39 -7.31 -21.57
C HIS A 144 17.97 -6.40 -20.48
N VAL A 145 17.11 -5.92 -19.59
CA VAL A 145 17.49 -5.00 -18.50
C VAL A 145 18.12 -5.79 -17.36
N VAL A 146 19.42 -5.62 -17.14
CA VAL A 146 20.16 -6.33 -16.08
C VAL A 146 20.10 -5.61 -14.74
N ALA A 147 19.89 -4.29 -14.76
CA ALA A 147 19.78 -3.47 -13.56
C ALA A 147 18.84 -2.29 -13.78
N ARG A 148 18.10 -1.94 -12.73
CA ARG A 148 17.30 -0.72 -12.65
C ARG A 148 17.50 -0.08 -11.30
N ASP A 149 17.58 1.23 -11.27
CA ASP A 149 17.69 1.97 -10.03
C ASP A 149 16.84 3.23 -10.05
N GLN A 150 16.41 3.70 -8.88
CA GLN A 150 15.61 4.91 -8.75
C GLN A 150 16.12 5.76 -7.59
N ILE A 151 16.49 7.00 -7.90
CA ILE A 151 16.85 8.01 -6.90
C ILE A 151 15.68 8.98 -6.74
N VAL A 152 15.08 8.97 -5.55
CA VAL A 152 14.05 9.94 -5.19
C VAL A 152 14.69 11.30 -4.91
N VAL A 153 14.15 12.36 -5.49
CA VAL A 153 14.56 13.72 -5.15
C VAL A 153 13.98 14.09 -3.79
N PRO A 154 14.81 14.49 -2.81
CA PRO A 154 14.30 14.95 -1.52
C PRO A 154 13.36 16.14 -1.67
N ALA A 155 12.19 16.06 -1.04
CA ALA A 155 11.18 17.10 -1.03
C ALA A 155 10.42 17.09 0.30
N ASP A 156 9.92 18.26 0.71
CA ASP A 156 9.06 18.35 1.88
C ASP A 156 7.74 17.61 1.63
N PRO A 157 7.22 16.86 2.64
CA PRO A 157 5.94 16.20 2.51
C PRO A 157 4.82 17.19 2.15
N GLN A 158 4.09 16.88 1.08
CA GLN A 158 2.95 17.68 0.65
C GLN A 158 1.66 17.10 1.25
N PRO A 159 0.85 17.89 1.97
CA PRO A 159 -0.42 17.40 2.51
C PRO A 159 -1.38 17.01 1.37
N ALA A 160 -2.42 16.24 1.72
CA ALA A 160 -3.50 15.95 0.79
C ALA A 160 -4.22 17.25 0.35
N PRO A 161 -4.65 17.38 -0.92
CA PRO A 161 -5.46 18.51 -1.33
C PRO A 161 -6.79 18.46 -0.57
N PHE A 162 -7.10 19.53 0.16
CA PHE A 162 -8.30 19.60 0.97
C PHE A 162 -8.77 21.05 1.08
N ALA A 163 -9.77 21.41 0.30
CA ALA A 163 -10.23 22.80 0.21
C ALA A 163 -11.71 22.89 -0.18
N ASN A 164 -12.36 23.95 0.30
CA ASN A 164 -13.67 24.33 -0.19
C ASN A 164 -13.58 24.92 -1.62
N VAL A 165 -14.61 24.67 -2.41
CA VAL A 165 -14.81 25.26 -3.74
C VAL A 165 -15.64 26.54 -3.59
N ALA A 166 -15.13 27.64 -4.12
CA ALA A 166 -15.84 28.92 -4.12
C ALA A 166 -17.17 28.83 -4.88
N GLY A 167 -18.22 29.44 -4.34
CA GLY A 167 -19.55 29.47 -4.95
C GLY A 167 -20.44 28.25 -4.69
N ARG A 168 -19.93 27.17 -4.09
CA ARG A 168 -20.77 26.05 -3.60
C ARG A 168 -21.36 26.34 -2.23
N ALA A 169 -22.54 25.80 -1.96
CA ALA A 169 -23.19 25.94 -0.65
C ALA A 169 -22.30 25.35 0.46
N ALA A 170 -22.32 25.95 1.66
CA ALA A 170 -21.59 25.40 2.80
C ALA A 170 -22.20 24.06 3.22
N VAL A 171 -21.37 23.17 3.78
CA VAL A 171 -21.83 21.89 4.33
C VAL A 171 -22.82 22.13 5.46
N ARG A 172 -24.01 21.54 5.34
CA ARG A 172 -25.00 21.46 6.42
C ARG A 172 -24.66 20.25 7.28
N LEU A 173 -24.68 20.43 8.59
CA LEU A 173 -24.52 19.33 9.53
C LEU A 173 -25.78 19.21 10.37
N ASP A 174 -26.38 18.03 10.35
CA ASP A 174 -27.54 17.65 11.15
C ASP A 174 -27.11 16.64 12.22
N GLU A 175 -27.41 16.94 13.48
CA GLU A 175 -27.06 16.10 14.62
C GLU A 175 -28.33 15.56 15.27
N SER A 176 -28.48 14.24 15.24
CA SER A 176 -29.55 13.50 15.91
C SER A 176 -29.03 12.75 17.13
N GLU A 177 -29.92 12.06 17.85
CA GLU A 177 -29.52 11.19 18.96
C GLU A 177 -28.63 10.02 18.50
N THR A 178 -28.83 9.53 17.28
CA THR A 178 -28.15 8.30 16.80
C THR A 178 -26.96 8.57 15.89
N ALA A 179 -26.85 9.77 15.30
CA ALA A 179 -25.85 10.06 14.28
C ALA A 179 -25.62 11.54 14.03
N VAL A 180 -24.51 11.82 13.36
CA VAL A 180 -24.16 13.10 12.73
C VAL A 180 -24.19 12.90 11.22
N THR A 181 -24.94 13.74 10.50
CA THR A 181 -25.05 13.71 9.04
C THR A 181 -24.52 15.01 8.45
N ALA A 182 -23.49 14.92 7.61
CA ALA A 182 -22.97 16.04 6.85
C ALA A 182 -23.48 15.98 5.40
N GLU A 183 -24.06 17.08 4.91
CA GLU A 183 -24.69 17.16 3.60
C GLU A 183 -24.22 18.40 2.84
N GLY A 184 -24.03 18.25 1.54
CA GLY A 184 -23.73 19.34 0.62
C GLY A 184 -24.27 19.05 -0.78
N ASP A 185 -23.86 19.86 -1.76
CA ASP A 185 -24.33 19.73 -3.13
C ASP A 185 -23.88 18.39 -3.75
N GLY A 186 -24.81 17.44 -3.85
CA GLY A 186 -24.58 16.13 -4.47
C GLY A 186 -23.89 15.09 -3.58
N PHE A 187 -23.77 15.32 -2.26
CA PHE A 187 -23.20 14.31 -1.36
C PHE A 187 -23.84 14.32 0.03
N SER A 188 -23.80 13.16 0.70
CA SER A 188 -24.13 13.03 2.12
C SER A 188 -23.22 12.00 2.81
N VAL A 189 -22.87 12.27 4.07
CA VAL A 189 -22.03 11.40 4.90
C VAL A 189 -22.70 11.23 6.25
N ARG A 190 -22.91 9.98 6.65
CA ARG A 190 -23.50 9.64 7.95
C ARG A 190 -22.45 8.99 8.85
N ILE A 191 -22.26 9.56 10.04
CA ILE A 191 -21.45 8.99 11.12
C ILE A 191 -22.37 8.53 12.24
N GLY A 192 -22.34 7.24 12.58
CA GLY A 192 -23.11 6.71 13.70
C GLY A 192 -22.49 7.09 15.05
N LYS A 193 -23.30 7.56 16.00
CA LYS A 193 -22.80 7.91 17.35
C LYS A 193 -22.43 6.69 18.18
N ALA A 194 -23.12 5.57 17.97
CA ALA A 194 -22.81 4.30 18.64
C ALA A 194 -21.57 3.62 18.05
N SER A 195 -21.39 3.69 16.72
CA SER A 195 -20.30 3.04 16.01
C SER A 195 -19.03 3.92 15.91
N GLY A 196 -19.19 5.25 15.95
CA GLY A 196 -18.12 6.24 15.86
C GLY A 196 -17.48 6.36 14.47
N VAL A 197 -18.07 5.73 13.46
CA VAL A 197 -17.50 5.57 12.13
C VAL A 197 -18.41 6.07 11.04
N ILE A 198 -17.87 6.30 9.85
CA ILE A 198 -18.66 6.56 8.64
C ILE A 198 -19.44 5.28 8.31
N GLU A 199 -20.77 5.35 8.39
CA GLU A 199 -21.69 4.24 8.10
C GLU A 199 -22.25 4.31 6.68
N SER A 200 -22.27 5.50 6.08
CA SER A 200 -22.72 5.74 4.71
C SER A 200 -22.04 6.99 4.17
N TRP A 201 -21.63 6.91 2.90
CA TRP A 201 -21.14 8.02 2.10
C TRP A 201 -21.74 7.92 0.71
N LYS A 202 -22.67 8.83 0.39
CA LYS A 202 -23.35 8.89 -0.89
C LYS A 202 -22.86 10.06 -1.73
N VAL A 203 -22.70 9.82 -3.02
CA VAL A 203 -22.41 10.83 -4.05
C VAL A 203 -23.45 10.66 -5.15
N ASP A 204 -24.18 11.72 -5.49
CA ASP A 204 -25.28 11.72 -6.45
C ASP A 204 -26.30 10.59 -6.20
N GLY A 205 -26.55 10.29 -4.92
CA GLY A 205 -27.46 9.22 -4.46
C GLY A 205 -26.87 7.80 -4.48
N VAL A 206 -25.64 7.60 -4.97
CA VAL A 206 -24.97 6.30 -5.04
C VAL A 206 -24.06 6.10 -3.82
N GLU A 207 -24.21 4.95 -3.16
CA GLU A 207 -23.38 4.56 -2.02
C GLU A 207 -21.95 4.21 -2.45
N GLN A 208 -20.96 4.83 -1.79
CA GLN A 208 -19.54 4.65 -2.10
C GLN A 208 -18.87 3.61 -1.17
N LEU A 209 -19.42 3.42 0.03
CA LEU A 209 -18.96 2.44 1.03
C LEU A 209 -20.09 1.46 1.31
N LEU A 210 -19.87 0.18 1.00
CA LEU A 210 -20.85 -0.90 1.19
C LEU A 210 -20.82 -1.49 2.61
N THR A 211 -19.77 -1.18 3.38
CA THR A 211 -19.70 -1.42 4.82
C THR A 211 -19.14 -0.18 5.52
N PRO A 212 -19.36 0.00 6.84
CA PRO A 212 -18.77 1.10 7.58
C PRO A 212 -17.23 1.12 7.47
N LEU A 213 -16.64 2.32 7.45
CA LEU A 213 -15.19 2.51 7.46
C LEU A 213 -14.66 2.41 8.89
N VAL A 214 -14.10 1.25 9.24
CA VAL A 214 -13.70 0.93 10.63
C VAL A 214 -12.19 0.85 10.78
N PRO A 215 -11.62 1.18 11.96
CA PRO A 215 -10.24 0.80 12.27
C PRO A 215 -10.01 -0.70 12.08
N ASP A 216 -8.84 -1.09 11.60
CA ASP A 216 -8.40 -2.48 11.47
C ASP A 216 -6.93 -2.62 11.90
N PHE A 217 -6.67 -3.59 12.78
CA PHE A 217 -5.34 -3.84 13.36
C PHE A 217 -4.80 -5.24 13.06
N TRP A 218 -5.52 -6.01 12.24
CA TRP A 218 -5.18 -7.39 11.93
C TRP A 218 -4.78 -7.57 10.46
N ARG A 219 -4.01 -8.63 10.18
CA ARG A 219 -3.76 -9.14 8.83
C ARG A 219 -3.90 -10.66 8.84
N ALA A 220 -4.19 -11.24 7.68
CA ALA A 220 -4.16 -12.69 7.54
C ALA A 220 -2.70 -13.16 7.72
N PRO A 221 -2.41 -14.13 8.61
CA PRO A 221 -1.04 -14.59 8.82
C PRO A 221 -0.38 -15.09 7.53
N THR A 222 0.85 -14.66 7.29
CA THR A 222 1.77 -15.31 6.34
C THR A 222 2.36 -16.59 6.94
N ASP A 223 3.03 -17.42 6.15
CA ASP A 223 3.73 -18.59 6.70
C ASP A 223 4.80 -18.22 7.75
N ASN A 224 5.49 -17.09 7.57
CA ASN A 224 6.42 -16.57 8.57
C ASN A 224 5.68 -16.21 9.88
N ASP A 225 4.50 -15.59 9.78
CA ASP A 225 3.65 -15.28 10.93
C ASP A 225 3.16 -16.55 11.65
N ARG A 226 2.79 -17.60 10.89
CA ARG A 226 2.42 -18.91 11.43
C ARG A 226 3.60 -19.53 12.16
N GLY A 227 4.77 -19.56 11.53
CA GLY A 227 6.01 -20.13 12.07
C GLY A 227 6.52 -19.49 13.37
N ASN A 228 6.29 -18.18 13.55
CA ASN A 228 6.67 -17.47 14.78
C ASN A 228 5.51 -17.29 15.78
N GLY A 229 4.36 -17.95 15.56
CA GLY A 229 3.21 -17.93 16.46
C GLY A 229 2.53 -16.55 16.58
N MET A 230 2.62 -15.71 15.54
CA MET A 230 2.07 -14.35 15.51
C MET A 230 0.62 -14.30 15.96
N ALA A 231 -0.23 -15.21 15.46
CA ALA A 231 -1.66 -15.22 15.72
C ALA A 231 -1.98 -15.24 17.22
N ALA A 232 -1.29 -16.10 17.97
CA ALA A 232 -1.43 -16.19 19.42
C ALA A 232 -0.81 -14.98 20.14
N ARG A 233 0.41 -14.57 19.75
CA ARG A 233 1.13 -13.47 20.41
C ARG A 233 0.43 -12.12 20.27
N HIS A 234 -0.32 -11.91 19.20
CA HIS A 234 -0.98 -10.64 18.88
C HIS A 234 -2.51 -10.73 18.92
N ALA A 235 -3.08 -11.82 19.43
CA ALA A 235 -4.52 -12.12 19.36
C ALA A 235 -5.41 -10.95 19.83
N VAL A 236 -4.95 -10.16 20.81
CA VAL A 236 -5.65 -8.96 21.31
C VAL A 236 -6.03 -7.98 20.19
N TRP A 237 -5.19 -7.85 19.16
CA TRP A 237 -5.39 -6.91 18.06
C TRP A 237 -6.46 -7.36 17.06
N ARG A 238 -6.79 -8.66 17.02
CA ARG A 238 -7.91 -9.17 16.22
C ARG A 238 -9.25 -8.69 16.75
N GLU A 239 -9.42 -8.70 18.08
CA GLU A 239 -10.69 -8.31 18.72
C GLU A 239 -10.76 -6.82 19.04
N ALA A 240 -9.61 -6.15 19.22
CA ALA A 240 -9.56 -4.74 19.65
C ALA A 240 -10.45 -3.83 18.79
N ALA A 241 -10.27 -3.87 17.46
CA ALA A 241 -11.05 -3.02 16.56
C ALA A 241 -12.55 -3.36 16.54
N ALA A 242 -12.89 -4.65 16.60
CA ALA A 242 -14.27 -5.14 16.56
C ALA A 242 -15.03 -4.83 17.86
N ARG A 243 -14.34 -4.85 19.01
CA ARG A 243 -14.90 -4.55 20.33
C ARG A 243 -14.55 -3.14 20.83
N ARG A 244 -14.24 -2.22 19.91
CA ARG A 244 -13.99 -0.82 20.26
C ARG A 244 -15.20 -0.22 20.96
N GLU A 245 -14.96 0.68 21.89
CA GLU A 245 -15.99 1.44 22.59
C GLU A 245 -15.92 2.92 22.22
N VAL A 246 -17.05 3.51 21.82
CA VAL A 246 -17.15 4.96 21.62
C VAL A 246 -17.35 5.64 22.97
N ARG A 247 -16.39 6.47 23.37
CA ARG A 247 -16.42 7.23 24.63
C ARG A 247 -17.08 8.59 24.50
N GLY A 248 -17.12 9.13 23.29
CA GLY A 248 -17.78 10.41 23.03
C GLY A 248 -17.72 10.79 21.56
N VAL A 249 -18.72 11.54 21.13
CA VAL A 249 -18.79 12.19 19.82
C VAL A 249 -19.01 13.67 20.05
N THR A 250 -18.14 14.51 19.51
CA THR A 250 -18.22 15.97 19.64
C THR A 250 -18.20 16.62 18.27
N VAL A 251 -19.21 17.43 17.98
CA VAL A 251 -19.28 18.23 16.76
C VAL A 251 -18.77 19.64 17.06
N ARG A 252 -17.90 20.15 16.19
CA ARG A 252 -17.40 21.53 16.27
C ARG A 252 -17.38 22.18 14.90
N ARG A 253 -17.61 23.48 14.88
CA ARG A 253 -17.31 24.33 13.72
C ARG A 253 -16.01 25.06 13.99
N GLU A 254 -15.09 24.99 13.04
CA GLU A 254 -13.76 25.56 13.19
C GLU A 254 -13.66 26.94 12.54
N VAL A 255 -12.57 27.66 12.84
CA VAL A 255 -12.30 29.00 12.31
C VAL A 255 -12.14 28.98 10.78
N ASP A 256 -11.70 27.85 10.22
CA ASP A 256 -11.62 27.60 8.77
C ASP A 256 -13.00 27.44 8.10
N GLY A 257 -14.08 27.49 8.88
CA GLY A 257 -15.47 27.39 8.43
C GLY A 257 -15.98 25.96 8.27
N ASN A 258 -15.10 24.95 8.35
CA ASN A 258 -15.46 23.55 8.18
C ASN A 258 -16.03 22.95 9.47
N TRP A 259 -16.86 21.92 9.29
CA TRP A 259 -17.32 21.08 10.38
C TRP A 259 -16.30 19.99 10.69
N ARG A 260 -16.08 19.74 11.99
CA ARG A 260 -15.31 18.62 12.51
C ARG A 260 -16.15 17.76 13.44
N VAL A 261 -16.06 16.45 13.25
CA VAL A 261 -16.64 15.45 14.15
C VAL A 261 -15.49 14.69 14.80
N LEU A 262 -15.31 14.89 16.11
CA LEU A 262 -14.32 14.20 16.93
C LEU A 262 -14.98 12.99 17.59
N VAL A 263 -14.36 11.83 17.48
CA VAL A 263 -14.82 10.59 18.12
C VAL A 263 -13.71 10.04 18.99
N SER A 264 -13.95 9.96 20.30
CA SER A 264 -13.05 9.34 21.26
C SER A 264 -13.33 7.85 21.37
N LEU A 265 -12.30 7.03 21.26
CA LEU A 265 -12.39 5.57 21.26
C LEU A 265 -11.56 4.96 22.38
N ALA A 266 -12.03 3.84 22.91
CA ALA A 266 -11.26 2.95 23.77
C ALA A 266 -11.22 1.53 23.18
N TYR A 267 -10.13 0.81 23.43
CA TYR A 267 -9.91 -0.56 22.94
C TYR A 267 -9.61 -1.49 24.12
N PRO A 268 -10.62 -1.88 24.93
CA PRO A 268 -10.40 -2.60 26.19
C PRO A 268 -9.70 -3.95 26.03
N ALA A 269 -9.90 -4.62 24.89
CA ALA A 269 -9.21 -5.89 24.58
C ALA A 269 -7.68 -5.71 24.46
N ALA A 270 -7.20 -4.48 24.22
CA ALA A 270 -5.81 -4.11 24.12
C ALA A 270 -5.36 -3.18 25.27
N GLY A 271 -5.87 -3.41 26.49
CA GLY A 271 -5.46 -2.70 27.70
C GLY A 271 -6.01 -1.27 27.79
N GLU A 272 -5.14 -0.31 28.11
CA GLU A 272 -5.46 1.12 28.21
C GLU A 272 -5.40 1.84 26.86
N THR A 273 -5.44 1.08 25.76
CA THR A 273 -5.33 1.62 24.41
C THR A 273 -6.52 2.52 24.08
N VAL A 274 -6.22 3.73 23.63
CA VAL A 274 -7.23 4.73 23.22
C VAL A 274 -6.96 5.20 21.80
N GLY A 275 -7.99 5.74 21.16
CA GLY A 275 -7.84 6.38 19.86
C GLY A 275 -8.78 7.56 19.68
N THR A 276 -8.50 8.37 18.67
CA THR A 276 -9.34 9.51 18.28
C THR A 276 -9.51 9.51 16.76
N LEU A 277 -10.76 9.53 16.30
CA LEU A 277 -11.10 9.79 14.90
C LEU A 277 -11.54 11.24 14.74
N ILE A 278 -11.09 11.88 13.68
CA ILE A 278 -11.48 13.24 13.33
C ILE A 278 -11.94 13.23 11.87
N TYR A 279 -13.20 13.59 11.66
CA TYR A 279 -13.78 13.77 10.34
C TYR A 279 -13.91 15.25 10.05
N THR A 280 -13.36 15.72 8.94
CA THR A 280 -13.53 17.09 8.44
C THR A 280 -14.13 17.06 7.04
N PHE A 281 -15.07 17.96 6.76
CA PHE A 281 -15.80 17.98 5.49
C PHE A 281 -15.55 19.29 4.74
N THR A 282 -15.46 19.22 3.41
CA THR A 282 -15.51 20.38 2.53
C THR A 282 -16.81 20.41 1.73
N ASN A 283 -17.20 21.58 1.23
CA ASN A 283 -18.31 21.72 0.28
C ASN A 283 -18.02 21.13 -1.12
N ALA A 284 -16.82 20.57 -1.33
CA ALA A 284 -16.47 19.80 -2.51
C ALA A 284 -16.91 18.33 -2.40
N GLY A 285 -17.35 17.88 -1.22
CA GLY A 285 -17.65 16.48 -0.93
C GLY A 285 -16.43 15.68 -0.46
N GLN A 286 -15.30 16.34 -0.18
CA GLN A 286 -14.13 15.68 0.38
C GLN A 286 -14.31 15.43 1.88
N ILE A 287 -13.82 14.28 2.33
CA ILE A 287 -13.84 13.85 3.74
C ILE A 287 -12.40 13.59 4.16
N ARG A 288 -11.83 14.45 5.00
CA ARG A 288 -10.56 14.17 5.65
C ARG A 288 -10.83 13.32 6.89
N VAL A 289 -10.23 12.13 6.92
CA VAL A 289 -10.23 11.21 8.05
C VAL A 289 -8.85 11.25 8.68
N ALA A 290 -8.75 11.69 9.93
CA ALA A 290 -7.52 11.57 10.71
C ALA A 290 -7.73 10.63 11.89
N PHE A 291 -6.72 9.80 12.16
CA PHE A 291 -6.75 8.83 13.23
C PHE A 291 -5.48 8.92 14.08
N GLN A 292 -5.69 9.02 15.38
CA GLN A 292 -4.65 8.86 16.39
C GLN A 292 -4.92 7.58 17.17
N LEU A 293 -3.87 6.77 17.38
CA LEU A 293 -3.90 5.57 18.21
C LEU A 293 -2.77 5.62 19.24
N GLU A 294 -3.11 5.32 20.48
CA GLU A 294 -2.18 5.24 21.60
C GLU A 294 -2.24 3.82 22.18
N PRO A 295 -1.51 2.85 21.60
CA PRO A 295 -1.42 1.49 22.10
C PRO A 295 -0.70 1.51 23.45
N LYS A 296 -1.46 1.42 24.53
CA LYS A 296 -0.99 1.58 25.91
C LYS A 296 -1.50 0.43 26.77
N GLY A 297 -0.63 -0.08 27.63
CA GLY A 297 -0.96 -1.10 28.61
C GLY A 297 0.25 -1.98 28.90
N LYS A 298 0.20 -2.66 30.05
CA LYS A 298 1.19 -3.68 30.37
C LYS A 298 1.04 -4.84 29.38
N GLU A 299 2.15 -5.32 28.83
CA GLU A 299 2.20 -6.51 27.95
C GLU A 299 1.40 -6.40 26.63
N VAL A 300 1.03 -5.19 26.21
CA VAL A 300 0.43 -4.97 24.87
C VAL A 300 1.50 -5.19 23.80
N PRO A 301 1.35 -6.15 22.88
CA PRO A 301 2.36 -6.47 21.89
C PRO A 301 2.36 -5.48 20.73
N ALA A 302 3.37 -5.55 19.86
CA ALA A 302 3.41 -4.80 18.61
C ALA A 302 2.15 -5.06 17.75
N LEU A 303 1.80 -4.14 16.85
CA LEU A 303 0.61 -4.23 16.02
C LEU A 303 0.96 -4.91 14.68
N PRO A 304 0.15 -5.87 14.22
CA PRO A 304 0.26 -6.39 12.85
C PRO A 304 0.02 -5.33 11.79
N ARG A 305 -0.99 -4.48 12.00
CA ARG A 305 -1.43 -3.42 11.09
C ARG A 305 -1.96 -2.24 11.92
N ILE A 306 -1.86 -1.04 11.37
CA ILE A 306 -2.61 0.14 11.83
C ILE A 306 -3.26 0.74 10.59
N GLY A 307 -4.58 0.65 10.49
CA GLY A 307 -5.29 1.13 9.31
C GLY A 307 -6.80 1.20 9.49
N MET A 308 -7.49 1.35 8.37
CA MET A 308 -8.94 1.27 8.26
C MET A 308 -9.35 0.39 7.10
N THR A 309 -10.51 -0.25 7.24
CA THR A 309 -11.07 -1.12 6.21
C THR A 309 -12.54 -0.79 5.95
N ALA A 310 -12.95 -0.93 4.69
CA ALA A 310 -14.33 -0.88 4.24
C ALA A 310 -14.48 -1.72 2.97
N GLN A 311 -15.71 -2.12 2.63
CA GLN A 311 -16.00 -2.66 1.31
C GLN A 311 -16.46 -1.54 0.38
N ILE A 312 -15.98 -1.55 -0.87
CA ILE A 312 -16.40 -0.66 -1.95
C ILE A 312 -17.07 -1.48 -3.06
N PRO A 313 -17.88 -0.86 -3.94
CA PRO A 313 -18.51 -1.57 -5.06
C PRO A 313 -17.53 -2.40 -5.88
N ALA A 314 -17.93 -3.63 -6.22
CA ALA A 314 -17.15 -4.49 -7.11
C ALA A 314 -16.90 -3.87 -8.49
N SER A 315 -17.76 -2.95 -8.91
CA SER A 315 -17.60 -2.20 -10.15
C SER A 315 -16.44 -1.19 -10.11
N TYR A 316 -15.86 -0.86 -8.96
CA TYR A 316 -14.69 0.02 -8.87
C TYR A 316 -13.39 -0.76 -9.06
N ASP A 317 -13.36 -1.55 -10.14
CA ASP A 317 -12.35 -2.56 -10.44
C ASP A 317 -11.12 -2.00 -11.16
N ARG A 318 -11.14 -0.76 -11.64
CA ARG A 318 -9.94 -0.11 -12.18
C ARG A 318 -9.24 0.70 -11.10
N VAL A 319 -7.98 0.33 -10.81
CA VAL A 319 -7.18 0.93 -9.74
C VAL A 319 -6.00 1.69 -10.32
N THR A 320 -5.98 3.01 -10.15
CA THR A 320 -4.85 3.86 -10.52
C THR A 320 -4.22 4.46 -9.28
N TRP A 321 -2.90 4.42 -9.12
CA TRP A 321 -2.24 5.03 -7.95
C TRP A 321 -0.90 5.69 -8.28
N LEU A 322 -0.52 6.65 -7.43
CA LEU A 322 0.81 7.25 -7.39
C LEU A 322 1.49 6.82 -6.10
N GLY A 323 2.54 6.00 -6.20
CA GLY A 323 3.21 5.40 -5.04
C GLY A 323 4.19 4.32 -5.47
N ARG A 324 4.56 3.41 -4.57
CA ARG A 324 5.42 2.27 -4.94
C ARG A 324 4.65 1.19 -5.71
N GLY A 325 5.30 0.59 -6.71
CA GLY A 325 4.70 -0.48 -7.50
C GLY A 325 5.62 -1.00 -8.63
N PRO A 326 5.05 -1.73 -9.61
CA PRO A 326 3.64 -2.12 -9.72
C PRO A 326 3.24 -3.30 -8.83
N HIS A 327 4.20 -4.14 -8.40
CA HIS A 327 3.96 -5.35 -7.63
C HIS A 327 3.79 -5.09 -6.12
N GLU A 328 3.29 -6.09 -5.41
CA GLU A 328 3.11 -6.00 -3.95
C GLU A 328 4.42 -5.81 -3.21
N ASN A 329 4.37 -4.94 -2.20
CA ASN A 329 5.53 -4.54 -1.41
C ASN A 329 5.12 -4.25 0.03
N TYR A 330 6.07 -4.44 0.95
CA TYR A 330 5.87 -4.40 2.40
C TYR A 330 7.00 -3.61 3.07
N ALA A 331 6.88 -3.38 4.39
CA ALA A 331 7.79 -2.51 5.14
C ALA A 331 9.28 -2.90 5.02
N ASP A 332 9.56 -4.20 4.87
CA ASP A 332 10.88 -4.83 4.75
C ASP A 332 11.14 -5.45 3.38
N ARG A 333 10.27 -5.22 2.38
CA ARG A 333 10.42 -5.75 1.01
C ARG A 333 9.81 -4.78 -0.01
N ARG A 334 10.55 -3.76 -0.42
CA ARG A 334 10.05 -2.66 -1.28
C ARG A 334 11.10 -1.96 -2.13
N ASP A 335 12.36 -2.36 -2.10
CA ASP A 335 13.43 -1.67 -2.82
C ASP A 335 13.26 -1.82 -4.34
N SER A 336 12.73 -2.97 -4.78
CA SER A 336 12.33 -3.18 -6.19
C SER A 336 11.06 -2.44 -6.60
N ALA A 337 10.26 -1.98 -5.63
CA ALA A 337 9.00 -1.29 -5.87
C ALA A 337 9.24 0.23 -5.96
N PHE A 338 9.44 0.70 -7.19
CA PHE A 338 9.76 2.08 -7.49
C PHE A 338 8.54 2.98 -7.34
N PHE A 339 8.76 4.26 -7.04
CA PHE A 339 7.71 5.27 -7.16
C PHE A 339 7.34 5.49 -8.62
N GLY A 340 6.06 5.51 -8.90
CA GLY A 340 5.53 5.76 -10.24
C GLY A 340 4.01 5.89 -10.21
N ARG A 341 3.44 6.16 -11.39
CA ARG A 341 2.00 6.09 -11.61
C ARG A 341 1.68 4.75 -12.26
N TYR A 342 0.81 3.99 -11.61
CA TYR A 342 0.44 2.65 -12.05
C TYR A 342 -1.08 2.54 -12.22
N ASP A 343 -1.51 1.63 -13.09
CA ASP A 343 -2.90 1.32 -13.40
C ASP A 343 -3.01 -0.20 -13.54
N LEU A 344 -3.85 -0.83 -12.71
CA LEU A 344 -4.12 -2.26 -12.73
C LEU A 344 -5.60 -2.52 -12.45
N PRO A 345 -6.19 -3.58 -13.00
CA PRO A 345 -7.46 -4.08 -12.50
C PRO A 345 -7.32 -4.64 -11.07
N ALA A 346 -8.40 -4.63 -10.29
CA ALA A 346 -8.40 -5.00 -8.88
C ALA A 346 -8.09 -6.49 -8.64
N ASP A 347 -8.31 -7.36 -9.62
CA ASP A 347 -7.98 -8.79 -9.55
C ASP A 347 -6.47 -9.05 -9.60
N GLU A 348 -5.68 -8.20 -10.28
CA GLU A 348 -4.21 -8.24 -10.31
C GLU A 348 -3.56 -7.84 -8.97
N PHE A 349 -4.34 -7.37 -7.98
CA PHE A 349 -3.83 -7.16 -6.62
C PHE A 349 -3.70 -8.46 -5.83
N PHE A 350 -4.43 -9.52 -6.20
CA PHE A 350 -4.35 -10.81 -5.54
C PHE A 350 -3.25 -11.67 -6.16
N PHE A 351 -2.23 -12.04 -5.37
CA PHE A 351 -1.29 -13.10 -5.77
C PHE A 351 -1.72 -14.45 -5.17
N PRO A 352 -1.92 -15.51 -5.97
CA PRO A 352 -2.39 -16.80 -5.50
C PRO A 352 -1.24 -17.62 -4.90
N TYR A 353 -0.76 -17.25 -3.70
CA TYR A 353 0.15 -18.09 -2.91
C TYR A 353 -0.45 -19.48 -2.68
N VAL A 354 0.40 -20.51 -2.60
CA VAL A 354 -0.05 -21.92 -2.54
C VAL A 354 -0.97 -22.16 -1.34
N GLU A 355 -0.59 -21.66 -0.16
CA GLU A 355 -1.51 -21.46 0.95
C GLU A 355 -1.92 -19.97 0.98
N PRO A 356 -3.22 -19.63 1.00
CA PRO A 356 -3.68 -18.26 1.13
C PRO A 356 -3.11 -17.53 2.36
N GLN A 357 -2.81 -16.25 2.16
CA GLN A 357 -2.24 -15.37 3.18
C GLN A 357 -2.45 -13.89 2.80
N GLU A 358 -1.99 -12.96 3.65
CA GLU A 358 -1.93 -11.54 3.31
C GLU A 358 -1.14 -11.30 2.00
N THR A 359 -1.72 -10.50 1.11
CA THR A 359 -1.18 -10.19 -0.23
C THR A 359 -1.69 -8.83 -0.71
N GLY A 360 -1.03 -8.26 -1.72
CA GLY A 360 -1.56 -7.14 -2.49
C GLY A 360 -1.28 -5.75 -1.94
N ASN A 361 -0.51 -5.63 -0.86
CA ASN A 361 -0.17 -4.32 -0.28
C ASN A 361 0.68 -3.45 -1.22
N ARG A 362 0.45 -2.14 -1.21
CA ARG A 362 1.28 -1.11 -1.84
C ARG A 362 1.67 -0.09 -0.78
N THR A 363 2.98 0.15 -0.61
CA THR A 363 3.48 1.09 0.39
C THR A 363 3.72 2.49 -0.17
N GLU A 364 3.74 3.48 0.72
CA GLU A 364 4.12 4.87 0.42
C GLU A 364 3.32 5.50 -0.74
N VAL A 365 2.02 5.29 -0.73
CA VAL A 365 1.09 5.78 -1.76
C VAL A 365 0.61 7.18 -1.41
N PHE A 366 0.79 8.10 -2.35
CA PHE A 366 0.34 9.48 -2.24
C PHE A 366 -1.15 9.63 -2.52
N TRP A 367 -1.64 8.90 -3.53
CA TRP A 367 -3.07 8.75 -3.79
C TRP A 367 -3.35 7.48 -4.58
N THR A 368 -4.57 6.97 -4.43
CA THR A 368 -5.12 5.87 -5.22
C THR A 368 -6.56 6.19 -5.62
N ALA A 369 -6.98 5.77 -6.80
CA ALA A 369 -8.33 5.95 -7.32
C ALA A 369 -8.90 4.60 -7.75
N PHE A 370 -10.17 4.38 -7.42
CA PHE A 370 -10.94 3.19 -7.76
C PHE A 370 -12.14 3.64 -8.58
N THR A 371 -12.22 3.19 -9.83
CA THR A 371 -13.23 3.68 -10.78
C THR A 371 -13.93 2.55 -11.51
N ASP A 372 -15.18 2.80 -11.89
CA ASP A 372 -15.92 1.96 -12.83
C ASP A 372 -15.52 2.19 -14.28
N ALA A 373 -16.12 1.40 -15.17
CA ALA A 373 -15.91 1.50 -16.62
C ALA A 373 -16.29 2.88 -17.22
N ALA A 374 -17.10 3.68 -16.52
CA ALA A 374 -17.45 5.05 -16.91
C ALA A 374 -16.52 6.11 -16.28
N GLY A 375 -15.49 5.68 -15.57
CA GLY A 375 -14.51 6.53 -14.89
C GLY A 375 -15.02 7.12 -13.57
N LYS A 376 -16.21 6.76 -13.08
CA LYS A 376 -16.74 7.25 -11.81
C LYS A 376 -16.26 6.39 -10.65
N GLY A 377 -16.00 7.01 -9.50
CA GLY A 377 -15.73 6.28 -8.28
C GLY A 377 -15.15 7.18 -7.19
N ILE A 378 -14.13 6.67 -6.51
CA ILE A 378 -13.52 7.36 -5.37
C ILE A 378 -12.03 7.53 -5.58
N ARG A 379 -11.48 8.63 -5.07
CA ARG A 379 -10.05 8.84 -4.90
C ARG A 379 -9.73 8.99 -3.43
N VAL A 380 -8.65 8.37 -3.00
CA VAL A 380 -8.10 8.45 -1.65
C VAL A 380 -6.72 9.08 -1.72
N TRP A 381 -6.54 10.21 -1.05
CA TRP A 381 -5.23 10.83 -0.87
C TRP A 381 -4.66 10.45 0.49
N GLY A 382 -3.39 10.02 0.52
CA GLY A 382 -2.65 9.97 1.78
C GLY A 382 -2.33 11.37 2.29
N ASP A 383 -2.30 11.56 3.61
CA ASP A 383 -1.99 12.85 4.23
C ASP A 383 -0.76 12.72 5.15
N PRO A 384 0.48 12.68 4.58
CA PRO A 384 0.83 12.87 3.16
C PRO A 384 0.93 11.56 2.33
N LYS A 385 0.98 10.39 2.97
CA LYS A 385 1.06 9.06 2.34
C LYS A 385 0.28 8.04 3.15
N LEU A 386 -0.10 6.93 2.53
CA LEU A 386 -0.70 5.74 3.14
C LEU A 386 -0.18 4.47 2.46
N ASN A 387 -0.46 3.32 3.04
CA ASN A 387 -0.39 2.05 2.34
C ASN A 387 -1.82 1.60 1.98
N PHE A 388 -2.00 0.85 0.89
CA PHE A 388 -3.32 0.30 0.58
C PHE A 388 -3.24 -1.11 -0.02
N SER A 389 -4.35 -1.83 0.10
CA SER A 389 -4.66 -3.00 -0.70
C SER A 389 -6.15 -3.02 -1.03
N VAL A 390 -6.50 -3.72 -2.11
CA VAL A 390 -7.88 -3.96 -2.51
C VAL A 390 -7.98 -5.41 -2.98
N LEU A 391 -8.89 -6.19 -2.37
CA LEU A 391 -9.04 -7.61 -2.67
C LEU A 391 -10.52 -8.01 -2.64
N PRO A 392 -10.95 -9.00 -3.45
CA PRO A 392 -12.30 -9.54 -3.36
C PRO A 392 -12.52 -10.46 -2.14
N PHE A 393 -11.52 -10.62 -1.27
CA PHE A 393 -11.51 -11.55 -0.14
C PHE A 393 -11.35 -10.81 1.20
N THR A 394 -12.08 -11.27 2.21
CA THR A 394 -11.92 -10.77 3.58
C THR A 394 -10.64 -11.29 4.22
N THR A 395 -10.20 -10.65 5.30
CA THR A 395 -9.04 -11.14 6.09
C THR A 395 -9.29 -12.56 6.62
N GLU A 396 -10.50 -12.84 7.09
CA GLU A 396 -10.91 -14.16 7.59
C GLU A 396 -10.88 -15.24 6.50
N GLU A 397 -11.31 -14.90 5.27
CA GLU A 397 -11.29 -15.82 4.15
C GLU A 397 -9.84 -16.18 3.77
N LEU A 398 -8.94 -15.19 3.69
CA LEU A 398 -7.51 -15.44 3.43
C LEU A 398 -6.82 -16.25 4.54
N GLU A 399 -7.28 -16.11 5.78
CA GLU A 399 -6.67 -16.78 6.95
C GLU A 399 -7.11 -18.24 7.09
N THR A 400 -8.34 -18.59 6.68
CA THR A 400 -8.97 -19.89 7.00
C THR A 400 -8.95 -20.91 5.87
N ARG A 401 -8.59 -20.51 4.64
CA ARG A 401 -8.47 -21.43 3.50
C ARG A 401 -7.07 -21.99 3.38
N LYS A 402 -7.00 -23.24 2.95
CA LYS A 402 -5.74 -23.96 2.72
C LYS A 402 -5.27 -23.85 1.26
N HIS A 403 -6.22 -23.72 0.33
CA HIS A 403 -5.92 -23.58 -1.09
C HIS A 403 -6.64 -22.38 -1.72
N PRO A 404 -6.06 -21.71 -2.73
CA PRO A 404 -6.68 -20.58 -3.41
C PRO A 404 -8.05 -20.89 -4.04
N TRP A 405 -8.27 -22.13 -4.51
CA TRP A 405 -9.54 -22.54 -5.10
C TRP A 405 -10.68 -22.66 -4.08
N GLU A 406 -10.37 -22.68 -2.78
CA GLU A 406 -11.38 -22.68 -1.70
C GLU A 406 -11.87 -21.27 -1.37
N LEU A 407 -11.17 -20.22 -1.82
CA LEU A 407 -11.50 -18.84 -1.53
C LEU A 407 -12.82 -18.45 -2.18
N SER A 408 -13.72 -17.89 -1.37
CA SER A 408 -14.99 -17.35 -1.79
C SER A 408 -14.94 -15.82 -1.78
N SER A 409 -15.20 -15.20 -2.93
CA SER A 409 -15.32 -13.74 -3.02
C SER A 409 -16.46 -13.23 -2.14
N CYS A 410 -16.27 -12.08 -1.50
CA CYS A 410 -17.31 -11.40 -0.72
C CYS A 410 -18.34 -10.66 -1.59
N GLY A 411 -18.22 -10.71 -2.93
CA GLY A 411 -19.09 -10.02 -3.87
C GLY A 411 -18.80 -8.51 -4.05
N ASN A 412 -17.88 -7.97 -3.27
CA ASN A 412 -17.42 -6.57 -3.27
C ASN A 412 -15.88 -6.54 -3.26
N LEU A 413 -15.30 -5.34 -3.16
CA LEU A 413 -13.86 -5.16 -2.95
C LEU A 413 -13.58 -4.69 -1.52
N VAL A 414 -12.76 -5.44 -0.78
CA VAL A 414 -12.27 -5.08 0.56
C VAL A 414 -11.09 -4.12 0.40
N LEU A 415 -11.34 -2.83 0.64
CA LEU A 415 -10.36 -1.75 0.61
C LEU A 415 -9.74 -1.58 1.99
N ARG A 416 -8.41 -1.58 2.06
CA ARG A 416 -7.63 -1.29 3.26
C ARG A 416 -6.78 -0.04 3.04
N LEU A 417 -6.83 0.89 4.00
CA LEU A 417 -6.13 2.17 3.99
C LEU A 417 -5.31 2.25 5.28
N ASP A 418 -4.02 1.98 5.18
CA ASP A 418 -3.17 1.73 6.34
C ASP A 418 -2.18 2.88 6.57
N PHE A 419 -1.95 3.24 7.83
CA PHE A 419 -0.71 3.92 8.23
C PHE A 419 0.50 3.04 7.90
N GLY A 420 0.39 1.76 8.23
CA GLY A 420 1.47 0.80 8.09
C GLY A 420 1.07 -0.59 8.51
N GLN A 421 1.90 -1.55 8.11
CA GLN A 421 1.82 -2.96 8.46
C GLN A 421 3.22 -3.40 8.88
N MET A 422 3.33 -4.30 9.87
CA MET A 422 4.65 -4.84 10.22
C MET A 422 5.27 -5.61 9.04
N GLY A 423 6.59 -5.81 9.06
CA GLY A 423 7.30 -6.54 8.02
C GLY A 423 6.82 -7.99 7.83
N LEU A 424 7.29 -8.60 6.75
CA LEU A 424 7.06 -10.00 6.41
C LEU A 424 7.99 -10.96 7.16
N ALA A 425 9.12 -10.49 7.71
CA ALA A 425 10.21 -11.33 8.22
C ALA A 425 10.87 -12.17 7.10
N GLY A 426 11.29 -13.40 7.39
CA GLY A 426 11.83 -14.32 6.41
C GLY A 426 13.33 -14.61 6.51
N GLU A 427 13.98 -14.32 7.65
CA GLU A 427 15.29 -14.94 7.96
C GLU A 427 15.14 -16.46 8.09
N ASP A 428 14.07 -16.88 8.76
CA ASP A 428 13.49 -18.21 8.74
C ASP A 428 11.97 -18.13 8.85
N SER A 429 11.30 -19.27 8.69
CA SER A 429 9.84 -19.40 8.81
C SER A 429 9.43 -20.32 9.98
N TRP A 430 10.24 -20.41 11.04
CA TRP A 430 9.99 -21.27 12.21
C TRP A 430 10.32 -20.59 13.55
N GLY A 431 10.48 -19.28 13.56
CA GLY A 431 10.61 -18.50 14.79
C GLY A 431 11.01 -17.05 14.60
N ALA A 432 11.75 -16.74 13.53
CA ALA A 432 12.18 -15.40 13.21
C ALA A 432 11.00 -14.42 13.07
N ARG A 433 11.26 -13.17 13.44
CA ARG A 433 10.29 -12.08 13.42
C ARG A 433 10.82 -10.96 12.52
N PRO A 434 9.95 -10.04 12.07
CA PRO A 434 10.43 -8.86 11.38
C PRO A 434 11.44 -8.13 12.28
N TRP A 435 12.48 -7.56 11.68
CA TRP A 435 13.44 -6.76 12.44
C TRP A 435 12.74 -5.59 13.16
N PRO A 436 13.25 -5.13 14.32
CA PRO A 436 12.56 -4.12 15.14
C PRO A 436 12.12 -2.85 14.40
N GLU A 437 12.91 -2.38 13.44
CA GLU A 437 12.61 -1.22 12.58
C GLU A 437 11.42 -1.42 11.64
N HIS A 438 11.03 -2.66 11.39
CA HIS A 438 9.88 -3.04 10.57
C HIS A 438 8.68 -3.50 11.42
N GLN A 439 8.73 -3.31 12.74
CA GLN A 439 7.59 -3.57 13.63
C GLN A 439 6.82 -2.28 13.94
N LEU A 440 5.57 -2.44 14.41
CA LEU A 440 4.74 -1.35 14.94
C LEU A 440 4.64 -1.50 16.47
N PRO A 441 5.66 -1.10 17.25
CA PRO A 441 5.67 -1.33 18.70
C PRO A 441 4.53 -0.60 19.42
N ALA A 442 4.03 -1.20 20.51
CA ALA A 442 3.19 -0.50 21.46
C ALA A 442 3.99 0.59 22.23
N GLY A 443 3.32 1.44 23.00
CA GLY A 443 3.97 2.44 23.85
C GLY A 443 4.40 3.73 23.13
N ARG A 444 3.96 3.94 21.89
CA ARG A 444 4.13 5.20 21.14
C ARG A 444 2.82 5.64 20.50
N VAL A 445 2.66 6.94 20.31
CA VAL A 445 1.51 7.49 19.58
C VAL A 445 1.70 7.28 18.08
N TYR A 446 0.66 6.78 17.42
CA TYR A 446 0.54 6.72 15.97
C TYR A 446 -0.47 7.74 15.49
N GLN A 447 -0.15 8.46 14.43
CA GLN A 447 -1.03 9.42 13.79
C GLN A 447 -0.93 9.26 12.28
N TYR A 448 -2.08 9.17 11.62
CA TYR A 448 -2.16 9.20 10.16
C TYR A 448 -3.51 9.74 9.71
N GLY A 449 -3.61 10.09 8.43
CA GLY A 449 -4.87 10.48 7.85
C GLY A 449 -4.87 10.32 6.34
N PHE A 450 -6.08 10.43 5.79
CA PHE A 450 -6.33 10.40 4.37
C PHE A 450 -7.55 11.24 4.02
N VAL A 451 -7.68 11.62 2.75
CA VAL A 451 -8.83 12.34 2.22
C VAL A 451 -9.56 11.44 1.23
N LEU A 452 -10.83 11.14 1.53
CA LEU A 452 -11.76 10.53 0.58
C LEU A 452 -12.37 11.62 -0.29
N GLU A 453 -12.44 11.39 -1.59
CA GLU A 453 -12.92 12.35 -2.56
C GLU A 453 -13.77 11.66 -3.64
N PRO A 454 -14.95 12.21 -3.99
CA PRO A 454 -15.68 11.80 -5.17
C PRO A 454 -14.83 12.02 -6.42
N PHE A 455 -14.66 11.00 -7.25
CA PHE A 455 -13.74 11.06 -8.37
C PHE A 455 -14.40 10.70 -9.70
N ARG A 456 -13.95 11.40 -10.76
CA ARG A 456 -14.30 11.10 -12.13
C ARG A 456 -13.03 11.15 -12.98
N GLY A 457 -12.50 9.99 -13.33
CA GLY A 457 -11.45 9.84 -14.32
C GLY A 457 -12.00 10.16 -15.71
N ILE A 458 -11.29 11.00 -16.46
CA ILE A 458 -11.53 11.26 -17.89
C ILE A 458 -10.70 10.28 -18.71
#